data_AF-A0A948UL14-F1
#
_entry.id   AF-A0A948UL14-F1
#
_cell.length_a   1.000
_cell.length_b   1.000
_cell.length_c   1.000
_cell.angle_alpha   90.00
_cell.angle_beta   90.00
_cell.angle_gamma   90.00
#
_symmetry.space_group_name_H-M   'P 1'
#
loop_
_entity.id
_entity.type
_entity.pdbx_description
1 polymer ?
#
loop_
_entity_poly.entity_id
_entity_poly.type
_entity_poly.pdbx_seq_one_letter_code
_entity_poly.pdbx_strand_id
1 'polypeptide(L)'
;MEISNIRSISEAELVNFCRAGQKSAWNEFFRRYTKIISNQIVKTLLTSYQFNLGKDDDVVREIYFRVVKKLYLKNSLQKIDNPNSIAAWLKTVARNTTLDWLKEYYSQKNLPKKLARLSLVSLSTPLNEDGNIVLQDTIAEENKTNLEAVKELSIVLKEIEKLREEELWALRLKVMFYNPLTDEEIIELSKFINKPFDKISEHLNNLMDRLLGKKIKKDADITLDNRAWSIIHVLETRLLESHNSANPSNQEKEKLEKDIKRKTKRMKILRHSGNQFIEPSNEDIADLIGIPRDKAQTISTLVHRARKKLKLIMEDRNSNRLLK
;
A
#
# COMPACT_ATOMS: atom_id res chain seq x y z
N MET A 1 19.38 40.17 27.28
CA MET A 1 19.47 39.20 28.40
C MET A 1 20.41 38.10 27.97
N GLU A 2 21.60 38.07 28.58
CA GLU A 2 22.68 37.16 28.21
C GLU A 2 22.30 35.70 28.48
N ILE A 3 22.74 34.81 27.58
CA ILE A 3 22.53 33.35 27.63
C ILE A 3 23.00 32.74 28.97
N SER A 4 23.90 33.43 29.68
CA SER A 4 24.46 33.08 30.99
C SER A 4 23.41 32.92 32.08
N ASN A 5 22.36 33.75 32.09
CA ASN A 5 21.40 33.80 33.21
C ASN A 5 20.26 32.76 33.09
N ILE A 6 20.15 32.06 31.96
CA ILE A 6 19.06 31.09 31.72
C ILE A 6 19.32 29.73 32.39
N ARG A 7 20.59 29.42 32.70
CA ARG A 7 20.98 28.12 33.26
C ARG A 7 20.55 27.91 34.71
N SER A 8 20.31 28.97 35.48
CA SER A 8 19.95 28.93 36.91
C SER A 8 18.46 29.20 37.18
N ILE A 9 17.65 29.39 36.13
CA ILE A 9 16.22 29.69 36.26
C ILE A 9 15.46 28.50 36.86
N SER A 10 14.45 28.79 37.70
CA SER A 10 13.58 27.78 38.31
C SER A 10 12.76 27.02 37.26
N GLU A 11 12.23 25.84 37.62
CA GLU A 11 11.41 25.05 36.68
C GLU A 11 10.17 25.82 36.22
N ALA A 12 9.52 26.55 37.14
CA ALA A 12 8.32 27.32 36.84
C ALA A 12 8.57 28.47 35.87
N GLU A 13 9.63 29.24 36.09
CA GLU A 13 10.03 30.32 35.19
C GLU A 13 10.44 29.78 33.82
N LEU A 14 11.19 28.69 33.76
CA LEU A 14 11.59 28.05 32.51
C LEU A 14 10.37 27.63 31.67
N VAL A 15 9.36 27.04 32.32
CA VAL A 15 8.09 26.68 31.65
C VAL A 15 7.34 27.92 31.16
N ASN A 16 7.29 28.99 31.95
CA ASN A 16 6.63 30.24 31.56
C ASN A 16 7.33 30.90 30.35
N PHE A 17 8.66 30.91 30.31
CA PHE A 17 9.41 31.40 29.14
C PHE A 17 9.20 30.51 27.90
N CYS A 18 9.08 29.18 28.08
CA CYS A 18 8.72 28.28 26.97
C CYS A 18 7.31 28.56 26.44
N ARG A 19 6.33 28.82 27.33
CA ARG A 19 4.96 29.22 26.96
C ARG A 19 4.92 30.55 26.20
N ALA A 20 5.82 31.47 26.54
CA ALA A 20 6.01 32.73 25.83
C ALA A 20 6.72 32.58 24.47
N GLY A 21 7.08 31.36 24.06
CA GLY A 21 7.69 31.09 22.75
C GLY A 21 9.18 31.43 22.65
N GLN A 22 9.87 31.66 23.77
CA GLN A 22 11.28 32.03 23.74
C GLN A 22 12.18 30.85 23.35
N LYS A 23 12.92 30.99 22.24
CA LYS A 23 13.79 29.93 21.70
C LYS A 23 14.89 29.50 22.68
N SER A 24 15.50 30.45 23.40
CA SER A 24 16.54 30.17 24.40
C SER A 24 16.02 29.32 25.56
N ALA A 25 14.80 29.57 26.03
CA ALA A 25 14.15 28.79 27.07
C ALA A 25 13.87 27.36 26.61
N TRP A 26 13.41 27.18 25.36
CA TRP A 26 13.20 25.84 24.79
C TRP A 26 14.51 25.04 24.66
N ASN A 27 15.62 25.67 24.29
CA ASN A 27 16.92 25.01 24.23
C ASN A 27 17.35 24.51 25.62
N GLU A 28 17.21 25.35 26.65
CA GLU A 28 17.55 24.97 28.01
C GLU A 28 16.59 23.89 28.56
N PHE A 29 15.30 23.99 28.24
CA PHE A 29 14.30 22.98 28.58
C PHE A 29 14.69 21.60 28.04
N PHE A 30 15.00 21.48 26.75
CA PHE A 30 15.41 20.20 26.19
C PHE A 30 16.76 19.75 26.74
N ARG A 31 17.72 20.65 26.96
CA ARG A 31 18.99 20.30 27.62
C ARG A 31 18.76 19.64 28.99
N ARG A 32 17.84 20.16 29.80
CA ARG A 32 17.53 19.62 31.14
C ARG A 32 16.74 18.32 31.09
N TYR A 33 15.72 18.22 30.23
CA TYR A 33 14.75 17.13 30.29
C TYR A 33 14.94 16.01 29.26
N THR A 34 15.86 16.13 28.29
CA THR A 34 16.12 15.09 27.27
C THR A 34 16.33 13.72 27.92
N LYS A 35 17.21 13.62 28.92
CA LYS A 35 17.53 12.35 29.59
C LYS A 35 16.30 11.74 30.28
N ILE A 36 15.45 12.56 30.90
CA ILE A 36 14.23 12.10 31.59
C ILE A 36 13.24 11.52 30.57
N ILE A 37 13.03 12.22 29.45
CA ILE A 37 12.13 11.78 28.38
C ILE A 37 12.64 10.46 27.77
N SER A 38 13.92 10.40 27.36
CA SER A 38 14.51 9.21 26.75
C SER A 38 14.48 8.01 27.68
N ASN A 39 14.86 8.18 28.96
CA ASN A 39 14.81 7.09 29.94
C ASN A 39 13.38 6.57 30.15
N GLN A 40 12.38 7.45 30.14
CA GLN A 40 10.99 7.03 30.27
C GLN A 40 10.48 6.29 29.03
N ILE A 41 10.91 6.70 27.83
CA ILE A 41 10.61 5.98 26.58
C ILE A 41 11.17 4.57 26.65
N VAL A 42 12.47 4.42 26.94
CA VAL A 42 13.16 3.13 27.06
C VAL A 42 12.48 2.26 28.12
N LYS A 43 12.22 2.80 29.31
CA LYS A 43 11.53 2.08 30.39
C LYS A 43 10.15 1.57 29.94
N THR A 44 9.40 2.39 29.21
CA THR A 44 8.07 2.02 28.72
C THR A 44 8.15 0.91 27.66
N LEU A 45 9.13 0.98 26.73
CA LEU A 45 9.38 -0.05 25.73
C LEU A 45 9.75 -1.40 26.38
N LEU A 46 10.68 -1.38 27.34
CA LEU A 46 11.08 -2.57 28.09
C LEU A 46 9.91 -3.19 28.86
N THR A 47 9.09 -2.37 29.53
CA THR A 47 7.94 -2.84 30.32
C THR A 47 6.83 -3.42 29.44
N SER A 48 6.74 -3.00 28.18
CA SER A 48 5.75 -3.52 27.21
C SER A 48 6.13 -4.87 26.57
N TYR A 49 7.08 -5.60 27.15
CA TYR A 49 7.67 -6.83 26.61
C TYR A 49 8.34 -6.66 25.23
N GLN A 50 8.76 -5.43 24.89
CA GLN A 50 9.42 -5.10 23.63
C GLN A 50 10.91 -4.79 23.87
N PHE A 51 11.61 -5.76 24.45
CA PHE A 51 13.02 -5.61 24.86
C PHE A 51 13.95 -5.19 23.71
N ASN A 52 13.69 -5.65 22.48
CA ASN A 52 14.50 -5.32 21.32
C ASN A 52 14.31 -3.87 20.85
N LEU A 53 13.09 -3.32 20.95
CA LEU A 53 12.82 -1.93 20.57
C LEU A 53 13.39 -0.91 21.56
N GLY A 54 13.50 -1.29 22.83
CA GLY A 54 14.12 -0.45 23.85
C GLY A 54 15.63 -0.24 23.67
N LYS A 55 16.29 -1.09 22.87
CA LYS A 55 17.72 -1.02 22.54
C LYS A 55 17.99 -0.40 21.17
N ASP A 56 16.95 -0.18 20.37
CA ASP A 56 17.04 0.44 19.05
C ASP A 56 17.02 1.97 19.20
N ASP A 57 18.18 2.60 19.04
CA ASP A 57 18.34 4.04 19.20
C ASP A 57 17.50 4.84 18.19
N ASP A 58 17.25 4.29 16.99
CA ASP A 58 16.45 4.98 15.98
C ASP A 58 14.98 5.00 16.37
N VAL A 59 14.47 3.91 16.96
CA VAL A 59 13.11 3.84 17.52
C VAL A 59 12.95 4.83 18.68
N VAL A 60 13.91 4.85 19.60
CA VAL A 60 13.88 5.79 20.73
C VAL A 60 13.92 7.23 20.23
N ARG A 61 14.75 7.54 19.24
CA ARG A 61 14.86 8.87 18.62
C ARG A 61 13.58 9.27 17.89
N GLU A 62 12.93 8.34 17.18
CA GLU A 62 11.64 8.60 16.51
C GLU A 62 10.55 8.96 17.53
N ILE A 63 10.41 8.18 18.62
CA ILE A 63 9.43 8.44 19.67
C ILE A 63 9.74 9.76 20.38
N TYR A 64 11.02 10.02 20.67
CA TYR A 64 11.46 11.29 21.25
C TYR A 64 11.04 12.47 20.38
N PHE A 65 11.26 12.40 19.06
CA PHE A 65 10.85 13.44 18.13
C PHE A 65 9.33 13.68 18.16
N ARG A 66 8.52 12.62 18.30
CA ARG A 66 7.06 12.76 18.46
C ARG A 66 6.68 13.46 19.77
N VAL A 67 7.38 13.17 20.87
CA VAL A 67 7.21 13.89 22.14
C VAL A 67 7.55 15.37 21.96
N VAL A 68 8.72 15.69 21.39
CA VAL A 68 9.14 17.07 21.10
C VAL A 68 8.11 17.79 20.24
N LYS A 69 7.66 17.17 19.15
CA LYS A 69 6.64 17.70 18.25
C LYS A 69 5.33 18.00 18.98
N LYS A 70 4.91 17.12 19.90
CA LYS A 70 3.71 17.30 20.73
C LYS A 70 3.87 18.43 21.74
N LEU A 71 5.05 18.60 22.31
CA LEU A 71 5.35 19.69 23.25
C LEU A 71 5.37 21.04 22.54
N TYR A 72 6.07 21.13 21.40
CA TYR A 72 6.31 22.37 20.67
C TYR A 72 5.13 22.78 19.78
N LEU A 73 4.66 21.91 18.86
CA LEU A 73 3.63 22.29 17.89
C LEU A 73 2.21 22.29 18.45
N LYS A 74 1.94 21.48 19.48
CA LYS A 74 0.59 21.39 20.08
C LYS A 74 0.46 22.21 21.37
N ASN A 75 1.45 23.04 21.70
CA ASN A 75 1.49 23.86 22.90
C ASN A 75 1.11 23.09 24.18
N SER A 76 1.52 21.83 24.29
CA SER A 76 1.05 20.94 25.36
C SER A 76 1.46 21.43 26.76
N LEU A 77 2.50 22.27 26.85
CA LEU A 77 2.92 22.91 28.11
C LEU A 77 1.87 23.85 28.71
N GLN A 78 0.89 24.33 27.93
CA GLN A 78 -0.21 25.13 28.47
C GLN A 78 -1.15 24.33 29.38
N LYS A 79 -1.17 22.99 29.23
CA LYS A 79 -2.04 22.08 30.00
C LYS A 79 -1.47 21.67 31.36
N ILE A 80 -0.41 22.32 31.82
CA ILE A 80 0.25 22.01 33.07
C ILE A 80 -0.26 22.96 34.14
N ASP A 81 -0.99 22.43 35.11
CA ASP A 81 -1.55 23.21 36.21
C ASP A 81 -0.46 23.65 37.20
N ASN A 82 0.49 22.76 37.50
CA ASN A 82 1.61 23.05 38.40
C ASN A 82 2.97 22.94 37.68
N PRO A 83 3.61 24.06 37.33
CA PRO A 83 4.91 24.08 36.66
C PRO A 83 6.04 23.36 37.41
N ASN A 84 5.97 23.27 38.76
CA ASN A 84 6.98 22.56 39.57
C ASN A 84 6.86 21.02 39.46
N SER A 85 5.83 20.51 38.79
CA SER A 85 5.63 19.07 38.55
C SER A 85 6.01 18.64 37.13
N ILE A 86 6.73 19.49 36.39
CA ILE A 86 7.06 19.30 34.98
C ILE A 86 7.74 17.96 34.70
N ALA A 87 8.65 17.52 35.56
CA ALA A 87 9.35 16.25 35.37
C ALA A 87 8.40 15.03 35.42
N ALA A 88 7.44 15.04 36.36
CA ALA A 88 6.44 13.97 36.48
C ALA A 88 5.47 14.00 35.30
N TRP A 89 5.01 15.19 34.92
CA TRP A 89 4.15 15.37 33.76
C TRP A 89 4.82 14.91 32.46
N LEU A 90 6.10 15.25 32.24
CA LEU A 90 6.88 14.82 31.08
C LEU A 90 7.01 13.29 31.01
N LYS A 91 7.19 12.62 32.15
CA LYS A 91 7.21 11.15 32.19
C LYS A 91 5.87 10.58 31.70
N THR A 92 4.74 11.14 32.13
CA THR A 92 3.41 10.71 31.66
C THR A 92 3.23 10.97 30.16
N VAL A 93 3.63 12.14 29.66
CA VAL A 93 3.55 12.48 28.23
C VAL A 93 4.40 11.54 27.40
N ALA A 94 5.64 11.27 27.83
CA ALA A 94 6.55 10.34 27.16
C ALA A 94 5.96 8.93 27.13
N ARG A 95 5.53 8.40 28.29
CA ARG A 95 4.88 7.08 28.41
C ARG A 95 3.68 6.95 27.48
N ASN A 96 2.75 7.91 27.51
CA ASN A 96 1.54 7.85 26.68
C ASN A 96 1.88 7.93 25.19
N THR A 97 2.83 8.79 24.82
CA THR A 97 3.28 8.89 23.42
C THR A 97 3.97 7.61 22.95
N THR A 98 4.76 6.95 23.82
CA THR A 98 5.33 5.64 23.54
C THR A 98 4.24 4.58 23.37
N LEU A 99 3.23 4.54 24.24
CA LEU A 99 2.12 3.59 24.12
C LEU A 99 1.28 3.80 22.86
N ASP A 100 1.02 5.06 22.49
CA ASP A 100 0.32 5.40 21.25
C ASP A 100 1.15 5.01 20.03
N TRP A 101 2.47 5.28 20.05
CA TRP A 101 3.39 4.82 19.03
C TRP A 101 3.38 3.30 18.92
N LEU A 102 3.40 2.56 20.04
CA LEU A 102 3.33 1.10 20.04
C LEU A 102 2.01 0.61 19.43
N LYS A 103 0.87 1.21 19.80
CA LYS A 103 -0.43 0.87 19.21
C LYS A 103 -0.44 1.08 17.70
N GLU A 104 0.14 2.18 17.22
CA GLU A 104 0.31 2.44 15.79
C GLU A 104 1.27 1.43 15.15
N TYR A 105 2.41 1.16 15.79
CA TYR A 105 3.45 0.26 15.32
C TYR A 105 2.95 -1.19 15.19
N TYR A 106 2.11 -1.66 16.12
CA TYR A 106 1.48 -2.99 16.10
C TYR A 106 0.11 -3.02 15.41
N SER A 107 -0.41 -1.88 14.96
CA SER A 107 -1.65 -1.86 14.21
C SER A 107 -1.51 -2.72 12.96
N GLN A 108 -2.48 -3.61 12.71
CA GLN A 108 -2.52 -4.49 11.53
C GLN A 108 -2.41 -3.71 10.20
N LYS A 109 -2.69 -2.41 10.21
CA LYS A 109 -2.50 -1.52 9.06
C LYS A 109 -1.03 -1.29 8.69
N ASN A 110 -0.10 -1.41 9.66
CA ASN A 110 1.34 -1.15 9.50
C ASN A 110 2.19 -2.43 9.43
N LEU A 111 1.59 -3.61 9.64
CA LEU A 111 2.24 -4.91 9.54
C LEU A 111 3.00 -5.13 8.20
N PRO A 112 2.44 -4.76 7.02
CA PRO A 112 3.16 -4.92 5.75
C PRO A 112 4.46 -4.11 5.69
N LYS A 113 4.48 -2.88 6.22
CA LYS A 113 5.71 -2.05 6.30
C LYS A 113 6.73 -2.64 7.25
N LYS A 114 6.28 -3.30 8.32
CA LYS A 114 7.15 -3.95 9.31
C LYS A 114 7.81 -5.20 8.75
N LEU A 115 7.03 -6.09 8.12
CA LEU A 115 7.59 -7.26 7.46
C LEU A 115 8.54 -6.86 6.35
N ALA A 116 8.17 -5.86 5.53
CA ALA A 116 9.06 -5.32 4.52
C ALA A 116 10.39 -4.88 5.14
N ARG A 117 10.40 -4.08 6.21
CA ARG A 117 11.65 -3.65 6.88
C ARG A 117 12.47 -4.81 7.46
N LEU A 118 11.83 -5.82 8.04
CA LEU A 118 12.51 -7.00 8.59
C LEU A 118 13.04 -7.93 7.49
N SER A 119 12.43 -7.92 6.31
CA SER A 119 12.84 -8.69 5.13
C SER A 119 13.75 -7.90 4.19
N LEU A 120 14.13 -6.66 4.53
CA LEU A 120 15.12 -5.91 3.75
C LEU A 120 16.49 -6.51 4.02
N VAL A 121 16.90 -7.40 3.13
CA VAL A 121 18.29 -7.86 3.01
C VAL A 121 19.06 -6.78 2.25
N SER A 122 20.29 -6.50 2.66
CA SER A 122 21.12 -5.54 1.92
C SER A 122 21.32 -6.05 0.50
N LEU A 123 21.25 -5.15 -0.48
CA LEU A 123 21.56 -5.50 -1.87
C LEU A 123 22.99 -5.99 -2.07
N SER A 124 23.89 -5.63 -1.14
CA SER A 124 25.27 -6.11 -1.05
C SER A 124 25.42 -7.42 -0.28
N THR A 125 24.34 -8.04 0.19
CA THR A 125 24.44 -9.33 0.87
C THR A 125 24.86 -10.40 -0.15
N PRO A 126 25.94 -11.15 0.12
CA PRO A 126 26.40 -12.19 -0.77
C PRO A 126 25.41 -13.36 -0.80
N LEU A 127 25.16 -13.89 -2.00
CA LEU A 127 24.28 -15.02 -2.24
C LEU A 127 25.00 -16.38 -2.14
N ASN A 128 26.33 -16.37 -2.22
CA ASN A 128 27.19 -17.54 -2.07
C ASN A 128 28.29 -17.29 -1.03
N GLU A 129 28.85 -18.38 -0.49
CA GLU A 129 29.93 -18.34 0.50
C GLU A 129 31.18 -17.63 -0.02
N ASP A 130 31.42 -17.70 -1.33
CA ASP A 130 32.56 -17.05 -1.99
C ASP A 130 32.41 -15.52 -2.12
N GLY A 131 31.21 -14.97 -1.86
CA GLY A 131 30.95 -13.53 -1.91
C GLY A 131 30.94 -12.90 -3.30
N ASN A 132 31.07 -13.70 -4.37
CA ASN A 132 31.24 -13.23 -5.74
C ASN A 132 29.94 -12.75 -6.41
N ILE A 133 28.77 -13.16 -5.89
CA ILE A 133 27.46 -12.73 -6.40
C ILE A 133 26.71 -12.08 -5.25
N VAL A 134 26.36 -10.81 -5.42
CA VAL A 134 25.55 -10.08 -4.45
C VAL A 134 24.10 -9.99 -4.94
N LEU A 135 23.16 -9.77 -4.01
CA LEU A 135 21.72 -9.76 -4.31
C LEU A 135 21.37 -8.81 -5.46
N GLN A 136 22.01 -7.63 -5.54
CA GLN A 136 21.81 -6.66 -6.62
C GLN A 136 22.06 -7.24 -8.02
N ASP A 137 23.03 -8.16 -8.16
CA ASP A 137 23.43 -8.72 -9.45
C ASP A 137 22.33 -9.64 -10.03
N THR A 138 21.39 -10.07 -9.18
CA THR A 138 20.25 -10.90 -9.57
C THR A 138 18.99 -10.11 -9.90
N ILE A 139 18.96 -8.80 -9.59
CA ILE A 139 17.82 -7.93 -9.89
C ILE A 139 17.98 -7.42 -11.31
N ALA A 140 17.24 -8.01 -12.25
CA ALA A 140 17.22 -7.52 -13.62
C ALA A 140 16.67 -6.08 -13.68
N GLU A 141 17.32 -5.21 -14.46
CA GLU A 141 16.79 -3.88 -14.75
C GLU A 141 15.46 -4.00 -15.52
N GLU A 142 14.35 -3.71 -14.85
CA GLU A 142 12.99 -3.84 -15.38
C GLU A 142 12.65 -2.82 -16.50
N ASN A 143 13.60 -1.94 -16.87
CA ASN A 143 13.35 -0.75 -17.69
C ASN A 143 14.03 -0.75 -19.07
N LYS A 144 14.37 -1.91 -19.64
CA LYS A 144 14.55 -1.94 -21.10
C LYS A 144 13.18 -1.86 -21.74
N THR A 145 12.81 -0.66 -22.20
CA THR A 145 11.69 -0.44 -23.12
C THR A 145 11.74 -1.55 -24.14
N ASN A 146 10.83 -2.50 -24.02
CA ASN A 146 10.92 -3.73 -24.79
C ASN A 146 10.55 -3.36 -26.23
N LEU A 147 11.55 -2.97 -27.02
CA LEU A 147 11.41 -2.62 -28.44
C LEU A 147 10.69 -3.74 -29.19
N GLU A 148 10.83 -4.99 -28.75
CA GLU A 148 10.09 -6.13 -29.27
C GLU A 148 8.60 -6.04 -28.92
N ALA A 149 8.25 -5.69 -27.68
CA ALA A 149 6.86 -5.45 -27.29
C ALA A 149 6.23 -4.28 -28.05
N VAL A 150 6.96 -3.18 -28.30
CA VAL A 150 6.46 -2.05 -29.11
C VAL A 150 6.21 -2.49 -30.56
N LYS A 151 7.13 -3.27 -31.15
CA LYS A 151 6.93 -3.85 -32.48
C LYS A 151 5.72 -4.78 -32.50
N GLU A 152 5.56 -5.64 -31.49
CA GLU A 152 4.41 -6.54 -31.36
C GLU A 152 3.09 -5.78 -31.22
N LEU A 153 3.05 -4.70 -30.44
CA LEU A 153 1.88 -3.84 -30.32
C LEU A 153 1.50 -3.21 -31.67
N SER A 154 2.48 -2.70 -32.42
CA SER A 154 2.22 -2.10 -33.74
C SER A 154 1.60 -3.08 -34.73
N ILE A 155 1.96 -4.36 -34.61
CA ILE A 155 1.41 -5.45 -35.42
C ILE A 155 -0.02 -5.76 -35.00
N VAL A 156 -0.25 -5.92 -33.68
CA VAL A 156 -1.59 -6.19 -33.14
C VAL A 156 -2.56 -5.07 -33.53
N LEU A 157 -2.13 -3.81 -33.50
CA LEU A 157 -2.95 -2.67 -33.92
C LEU A 157 -3.41 -2.78 -35.39
N LYS A 158 -2.49 -3.12 -36.31
CA LYS A 158 -2.84 -3.34 -37.74
C LYS A 158 -3.82 -4.50 -37.97
N GLU A 159 -3.82 -5.48 -37.07
CA GLU A 159 -4.72 -6.63 -37.18
C GLU A 159 -6.07 -6.36 -36.53
N ILE A 160 -6.11 -5.51 -35.50
CA ILE A 160 -7.34 -4.99 -34.92
C ILE A 160 -8.16 -4.24 -35.98
N GLU A 161 -7.51 -3.50 -36.90
CA GLU A 161 -8.16 -2.83 -38.03
C GLU A 161 -8.89 -3.78 -38.99
N LYS A 162 -8.56 -5.08 -39.00
CA LYS A 162 -9.20 -6.09 -39.84
C LYS A 162 -10.39 -6.78 -39.16
N LEU A 163 -10.68 -6.46 -37.90
CA LEU A 163 -11.84 -7.00 -37.20
C LEU A 163 -13.12 -6.42 -37.79
N ARG A 164 -14.22 -7.17 -37.66
CA ARG A 164 -15.55 -6.63 -38.00
C ARG A 164 -15.87 -5.51 -37.01
N GLU A 165 -16.62 -4.49 -37.43
CA GLU A 165 -16.93 -3.33 -36.58
C GLU A 165 -17.54 -3.73 -35.22
N GLU A 166 -18.39 -4.75 -35.17
CA GLU A 166 -18.99 -5.20 -33.91
C GLU A 166 -17.97 -5.89 -32.99
N GLU A 167 -17.03 -6.63 -33.58
CA GLU A 167 -15.92 -7.26 -32.86
C GLU A 167 -14.95 -6.21 -32.32
N LEU A 168 -14.68 -5.17 -33.12
CA LEU A 168 -13.83 -4.05 -32.77
C LEU A 168 -14.44 -3.26 -31.60
N TRP A 169 -15.69 -2.82 -31.71
CA TRP A 169 -16.37 -2.08 -30.65
C TRP A 169 -16.52 -2.88 -29.37
N ALA A 170 -16.88 -4.16 -29.46
CA ALA A 170 -16.95 -5.03 -28.29
C ALA A 170 -15.60 -5.13 -27.56
N LEU A 171 -14.49 -5.27 -28.32
CA LEU A 171 -13.14 -5.30 -27.74
C LEU A 171 -12.72 -3.95 -27.17
N ARG A 172 -12.96 -2.86 -27.90
CA ARG A 172 -12.60 -1.48 -27.53
C ARG A 172 -13.29 -1.05 -26.23
N LEU A 173 -14.59 -1.33 -26.12
CA LEU A 173 -15.38 -1.05 -24.93
C LEU A 173 -14.95 -1.96 -23.76
N LYS A 174 -14.53 -3.20 -24.02
CA LYS A 174 -14.04 -4.10 -22.95
C LYS A 174 -12.83 -3.51 -22.21
N VAL A 175 -11.98 -2.75 -22.90
CA VAL A 175 -10.75 -2.17 -22.35
C VAL A 175 -10.88 -0.67 -22.02
N MET A 176 -12.07 -0.07 -22.18
CA MET A 176 -12.26 1.38 -22.07
C MET A 176 -11.86 1.98 -20.72
N PHE A 177 -11.88 1.18 -19.65
CA PHE A 177 -11.45 1.67 -18.33
C PHE A 177 -9.96 2.06 -18.30
N TYR A 178 -9.13 1.32 -19.03
CA TYR A 178 -7.67 1.52 -19.08
C TYR A 178 -7.25 2.46 -20.21
N ASN A 179 -8.06 2.51 -21.26
CA ASN A 179 -7.89 3.41 -22.37
C ASN A 179 -9.25 4.05 -22.69
N PRO A 180 -9.62 5.17 -22.05
CA PRO A 180 -10.89 5.86 -22.31
C PRO A 180 -11.10 6.15 -23.80
N LEU A 181 -12.36 6.26 -24.23
CA LEU A 181 -12.67 6.64 -25.60
C LEU A 181 -12.38 8.14 -25.81
N THR A 182 -11.85 8.51 -26.97
CA THR A 182 -11.75 9.92 -27.38
C THR A 182 -13.09 10.43 -27.90
N ASP A 183 -13.25 11.75 -28.01
CA ASP A 183 -14.48 12.35 -28.55
C ASP A 183 -14.74 11.90 -30.00
N GLU A 184 -13.70 11.72 -30.80
CA GLU A 184 -13.81 11.20 -32.17
C GLU A 184 -14.31 9.75 -32.17
N GLU A 185 -13.78 8.89 -31.30
CA GLU A 185 -14.25 7.51 -31.17
C GLU A 185 -15.71 7.47 -30.68
N ILE A 186 -16.12 8.38 -29.80
CA ILE A 186 -17.52 8.49 -29.35
C ILE A 186 -18.42 8.93 -30.51
N ILE A 187 -17.97 9.85 -31.37
CA ILE A 187 -18.69 10.25 -32.59
C ILE A 187 -18.82 9.05 -33.55
N GLU A 188 -17.78 8.26 -33.76
CA GLU A 188 -17.83 7.05 -34.59
C GLU A 188 -18.79 6.01 -34.02
N LEU A 189 -18.72 5.75 -32.71
CA LEU A 189 -19.67 4.88 -32.01
C LEU A 189 -21.11 5.40 -32.15
N SER A 190 -21.31 6.71 -32.14
CA SER A 190 -22.63 7.34 -32.33
C SER A 190 -23.22 7.09 -33.69
N LYS A 191 -22.40 7.16 -34.74
CA LYS A 191 -22.78 6.83 -36.11
C LYS A 191 -23.08 5.35 -36.25
N PHE A 192 -22.23 4.50 -35.67
CA PHE A 192 -22.37 3.04 -35.72
C PHE A 192 -23.71 2.56 -35.14
N ILE A 193 -24.18 3.14 -34.02
CA ILE A 193 -25.44 2.73 -33.36
C ILE A 193 -26.64 3.56 -33.84
N ASN A 194 -26.40 4.63 -34.58
CA ASN A 194 -27.41 5.63 -34.94
C ASN A 194 -28.09 6.25 -33.69
N LYS A 195 -27.28 6.71 -32.72
CA LYS A 195 -27.74 7.42 -31.51
C LYS A 195 -27.01 8.77 -31.39
N PRO A 196 -27.64 9.83 -30.83
CA PRO A 196 -26.98 11.12 -30.64
C PRO A 196 -25.73 11.03 -29.76
N PHE A 197 -24.69 11.78 -30.12
CA PHE A 197 -23.42 11.88 -29.37
C PHE A 197 -23.65 12.13 -27.88
N ASP A 198 -24.49 13.11 -27.53
CA ASP A 198 -24.74 13.51 -26.15
C ASP A 198 -25.26 12.34 -25.29
N LYS A 199 -26.12 11.49 -25.86
CA LYS A 199 -26.68 10.34 -25.16
C LYS A 199 -25.66 9.23 -24.93
N ILE A 200 -24.72 9.05 -25.85
CA ILE A 200 -23.65 8.07 -25.69
C ILE A 200 -22.62 8.58 -24.69
N SER A 201 -22.22 9.85 -24.80
CA SER A 201 -21.31 10.49 -23.85
C SER A 201 -21.86 10.44 -22.42
N GLU A 202 -23.13 10.80 -22.23
CA GLU A 202 -23.83 10.66 -20.94
C GLU A 202 -23.78 9.22 -20.40
N HIS A 203 -24.05 8.22 -21.24
CA HIS A 203 -24.00 6.82 -20.85
C HIS A 203 -22.59 6.35 -20.49
N LEU A 204 -21.58 6.73 -21.29
CA LEU A 204 -20.18 6.38 -21.05
C LEU A 204 -19.65 7.00 -19.74
N ASN A 205 -20.02 8.25 -19.43
CA ASN A 205 -19.65 8.90 -18.17
C ASN A 205 -20.22 8.16 -16.96
N ASN A 206 -21.52 7.82 -17.00
CA ASN A 206 -22.17 7.03 -15.95
C ASN A 206 -21.52 5.64 -15.78
N LEU A 207 -21.12 5.01 -16.89
CA LEU A 207 -20.41 3.74 -16.85
C LEU A 207 -19.02 3.90 -16.24
N MET A 208 -18.26 4.94 -16.62
CA MET A 208 -16.94 5.22 -16.07
C MET A 208 -16.97 5.45 -14.56
N ASP A 209 -17.96 6.19 -14.05
CA ASP A 209 -18.15 6.38 -12.61
C ASP A 209 -18.36 5.05 -11.87
N ARG A 210 -19.19 4.16 -12.43
CA ARG A 210 -19.37 2.79 -11.89
C ARG A 210 -18.06 2.00 -11.88
N LEU A 211 -17.26 2.09 -12.95
CA LEU A 211 -15.99 1.38 -13.06
C LEU A 211 -14.93 1.96 -12.10
N LEU A 212 -14.91 3.27 -11.89
CA LEU A 212 -14.10 3.92 -10.85
C LEU A 212 -14.50 3.42 -9.45
N GLY A 213 -15.80 3.27 -9.18
CA GLY A 213 -16.27 2.63 -7.95
C GLY A 213 -15.73 1.20 -7.78
N LYS A 214 -15.72 0.39 -8.85
CA LYS A 214 -15.12 -0.95 -8.85
C LYS A 214 -13.60 -0.88 -8.59
N LYS A 215 -12.89 0.10 -9.15
CA LYS A 215 -11.44 0.33 -8.92
C LYS A 215 -11.13 0.62 -7.46
N ILE A 216 -11.87 1.54 -6.84
CA ILE A 216 -11.70 1.87 -5.43
C ILE A 216 -11.91 0.62 -4.55
N LYS A 217 -12.96 -0.16 -4.84
CA LYS A 217 -13.20 -1.43 -4.13
C LYS A 217 -12.06 -2.42 -4.34
N LYS A 218 -11.58 -2.59 -5.57
CA LYS A 218 -10.45 -3.47 -5.92
C LYS A 218 -9.19 -3.08 -5.15
N ASP A 219 -8.86 -1.79 -5.08
CA ASP A 219 -7.69 -1.30 -4.36
C ASP A 219 -7.82 -1.49 -2.84
N ALA A 220 -9.04 -1.38 -2.31
CA ALA A 220 -9.33 -1.73 -0.92
C ALA A 220 -9.14 -3.24 -0.67
N ASP A 221 -9.59 -4.11 -1.58
CA ASP A 221 -9.42 -5.56 -1.48
C ASP A 221 -7.94 -5.96 -1.55
N ILE A 222 -7.15 -5.36 -2.46
CA ILE A 222 -5.69 -5.56 -2.54
C ILE A 222 -5.02 -5.13 -1.22
N THR A 223 -5.45 -4.01 -0.65
CA THR A 223 -4.93 -3.54 0.64
C THR A 223 -5.27 -4.53 1.76
N LEU A 224 -6.46 -5.11 1.75
CA LEU A 224 -6.86 -6.15 2.70
C LEU A 224 -6.11 -7.47 2.47
N ASP A 225 -5.82 -7.84 1.22
CA ASP A 225 -5.02 -9.02 0.85
C ASP A 225 -3.62 -8.92 1.45
N ASN A 226 -2.94 -7.80 1.21
CA ASN A 226 -1.60 -7.51 1.74
C ASN A 226 -1.56 -7.59 3.28
N ARG A 227 -2.60 -7.08 3.95
CA ARG A 227 -2.74 -7.19 5.41
C ARG A 227 -2.97 -8.63 5.86
N ALA A 228 -3.84 -9.38 5.17
CA ALA A 228 -4.12 -10.77 5.48
C ALA A 228 -2.84 -11.62 5.35
N TRP A 229 -2.09 -11.42 4.27
CA TRP A 229 -0.79 -12.06 4.04
C TRP A 229 0.20 -11.76 5.16
N SER A 230 0.31 -10.49 5.58
CA SER A 230 1.20 -10.13 6.69
C SER A 230 0.80 -10.81 8.01
N ILE A 231 -0.50 -10.92 8.29
CA ILE A 231 -0.98 -11.58 9.50
C ILE A 231 -0.70 -13.08 9.44
N ILE A 232 -0.88 -13.71 8.28
CA ILE A 232 -0.56 -15.13 8.08
C ILE A 232 0.91 -15.38 8.41
N HIS A 233 1.82 -14.56 7.87
CA HIS A 233 3.25 -14.70 8.17
C HIS A 233 3.56 -14.56 9.66
N VAL A 234 2.96 -13.60 10.37
CA VAL A 234 3.17 -13.48 11.83
C VAL A 234 2.67 -14.73 12.56
N LEU A 235 1.56 -15.33 12.13
CA LEU A 235 1.06 -16.57 12.73
C LEU A 235 1.95 -17.76 12.41
N GLU A 236 2.48 -17.85 11.19
CA GLU A 236 3.44 -18.88 10.78
C GLU A 236 4.73 -18.78 11.60
N THR A 237 5.27 -17.58 11.80
CA THR A 237 6.45 -17.37 12.66
C THR A 237 6.17 -17.83 14.10
N ARG A 238 5.01 -17.47 14.67
CA ARG A 238 4.62 -17.93 16.01
C ARG A 238 4.45 -19.44 16.09
N LEU A 239 3.91 -20.06 15.04
CA LEU A 239 3.77 -21.51 14.97
C LEU A 239 5.16 -22.17 14.99
N LEU A 240 6.11 -21.65 14.19
CA LEU A 240 7.50 -22.11 14.19
C LEU A 240 8.19 -21.93 15.56
N GLU A 241 8.03 -20.77 16.20
CA GLU A 241 8.54 -20.52 17.56
C GLU A 241 7.94 -21.51 18.57
N SER A 242 6.64 -21.80 18.46
CA SER A 242 5.98 -22.81 19.29
C SER A 242 6.58 -24.20 19.05
N HIS A 243 6.88 -24.59 17.81
CA HIS A 243 7.56 -25.84 17.52
C HIS A 243 8.95 -25.95 18.17
N ASN A 244 9.67 -24.83 18.28
CA ASN A 244 11.02 -24.78 18.85
C ASN A 244 11.04 -24.61 20.38
N SER A 245 9.90 -24.33 21.01
CA SER A 245 9.81 -24.17 22.47
C SER A 245 9.99 -25.50 23.19
N ALA A 246 10.65 -25.50 24.37
CA ALA A 246 10.94 -26.72 25.13
C ALA A 246 9.68 -27.45 25.64
N ASN A 247 8.56 -26.75 25.81
CA ASN A 247 7.27 -27.29 26.23
C ASN A 247 6.12 -26.68 25.41
N PRO A 248 5.89 -27.14 24.18
CA PRO A 248 4.85 -26.58 23.33
C PRO A 248 3.45 -26.98 23.80
N SER A 249 2.57 -26.00 23.93
CA SER A 249 1.14 -26.27 24.10
C SER A 249 0.53 -26.76 22.78
N ASN A 250 0.13 -28.04 22.70
CA ASN A 250 -0.53 -28.60 21.52
C ASN A 250 -1.83 -27.86 21.16
N GLN A 251 -2.56 -27.36 22.17
CA GLN A 251 -3.78 -26.58 21.96
C GLN A 251 -3.49 -25.23 21.27
N GLU A 252 -2.36 -24.60 21.60
CA GLU A 252 -1.96 -23.33 20.97
C GLU A 252 -1.57 -23.54 19.50
N LYS A 253 -0.85 -24.62 19.19
CA LYS A 253 -0.48 -24.99 17.81
C LYS A 253 -1.71 -25.23 16.94
N GLU A 254 -2.64 -26.07 17.40
CA GLU A 254 -3.88 -26.37 16.67
C GLU A 254 -4.69 -25.09 16.41
N LYS A 255 -4.75 -24.19 17.40
CA LYS A 255 -5.40 -22.88 17.26
C LYS A 255 -4.72 -22.01 16.20
N LEU A 256 -3.38 -21.91 16.21
CA LEU A 256 -2.61 -21.14 15.22
C LEU A 256 -2.81 -21.69 13.80
N GLU A 257 -2.74 -23.01 13.61
CA GLU A 257 -2.97 -23.66 12.32
C GLU A 257 -4.38 -23.39 11.78
N LYS A 258 -5.41 -23.50 12.64
CA LYS A 258 -6.79 -23.19 12.28
C LYS A 258 -6.96 -21.73 11.85
N ASP A 259 -6.31 -20.81 12.57
CA ASP A 259 -6.33 -19.38 12.24
C ASP A 259 -5.60 -19.07 10.93
N ILE A 260 -4.43 -19.68 10.69
CA ILE A 260 -3.68 -19.59 9.43
C ILE A 260 -4.58 -20.07 8.28
N LYS A 261 -5.12 -21.29 8.37
CA LYS A 261 -6.00 -21.88 7.34
C LYS A 261 -7.20 -20.98 7.01
N ARG A 262 -7.86 -20.45 8.04
CA ARG A 262 -9.00 -19.53 7.87
C ARG A 262 -8.59 -18.24 7.15
N LYS A 263 -7.48 -17.63 7.54
CA LYS A 263 -6.99 -16.39 6.92
C LYS A 263 -6.49 -16.61 5.50
N THR A 264 -5.81 -17.72 5.23
CA THR A 264 -5.36 -18.10 3.88
C THR A 264 -6.54 -18.28 2.94
N LYS A 265 -7.65 -18.88 3.39
CA LYS A 265 -8.89 -18.96 2.59
C LYS A 265 -9.44 -17.57 2.24
N ARG A 266 -9.48 -16.66 3.22
CA ARG A 266 -9.93 -15.27 3.00
C ARG A 266 -8.99 -14.51 2.05
N MET A 267 -7.69 -14.66 2.22
CA MET A 267 -6.65 -14.07 1.35
C MET A 267 -6.84 -14.52 -0.11
N LYS A 268 -7.05 -15.83 -0.35
CA LYS A 268 -7.33 -16.33 -1.71
C LYS A 268 -8.53 -15.66 -2.39
N ILE A 269 -9.59 -15.37 -1.63
CA ILE A 269 -10.77 -14.66 -2.14
C ILE A 269 -10.43 -13.21 -2.51
N LEU A 270 -9.71 -12.50 -1.61
CA LEU A 270 -9.28 -11.11 -1.84
C LEU A 270 -8.29 -11.00 -3.00
N ARG A 271 -7.35 -11.92 -3.12
CA ARG A 271 -6.41 -11.99 -4.24
C ARG A 271 -7.14 -12.27 -5.56
N HIS A 272 -8.14 -13.15 -5.54
CA HIS A 272 -8.94 -13.40 -6.74
C HIS A 272 -9.70 -12.14 -7.18
N SER A 273 -10.38 -11.43 -6.27
CA SER A 273 -11.04 -10.16 -6.61
C SER A 273 -10.05 -9.06 -7.02
N GLY A 274 -8.90 -8.99 -6.35
CA GLY A 274 -7.81 -8.05 -6.64
C GLY A 274 -7.11 -8.30 -7.98
N ASN A 275 -7.19 -9.52 -8.55
CA ASN A 275 -6.60 -9.84 -9.84
C ASN A 275 -7.56 -9.68 -11.03
N GLN A 276 -8.86 -9.50 -10.78
CA GLN A 276 -9.83 -9.32 -11.87
C GLN A 276 -9.63 -7.97 -12.58
N PHE A 277 -9.63 -7.98 -13.92
CA PHE A 277 -9.62 -6.77 -14.72
C PHE A 277 -10.89 -5.96 -14.47
N ILE A 278 -10.77 -4.64 -14.50
CA ILE A 278 -11.91 -3.74 -14.38
C ILE A 278 -12.43 -3.53 -15.79
N GLU A 279 -13.58 -4.13 -16.07
CA GLU A 279 -14.22 -4.08 -17.37
C GLU A 279 -15.72 -3.80 -17.21
N PRO A 280 -16.35 -3.16 -18.21
CA PRO A 280 -17.80 -3.12 -18.33
C PRO A 280 -18.39 -4.52 -18.35
N SER A 281 -19.62 -4.65 -17.83
CA SER A 281 -20.37 -5.89 -17.99
C SER A 281 -20.76 -6.08 -19.45
N ASN A 282 -21.05 -7.32 -19.84
CA ASN A 282 -21.53 -7.58 -21.20
C ASN A 282 -22.86 -6.87 -21.50
N GLU A 283 -23.69 -6.64 -20.48
CA GLU A 283 -24.94 -5.87 -20.62
C GLU A 283 -24.66 -4.39 -20.90
N ASP A 284 -23.69 -3.80 -20.20
CA ASP A 284 -23.27 -2.42 -20.44
C ASP A 284 -22.74 -2.25 -21.88
N ILE A 285 -21.91 -3.20 -22.35
CA ILE A 285 -21.37 -3.19 -23.71
C ILE A 285 -22.49 -3.40 -24.74
N ALA A 286 -23.40 -4.36 -24.51
CA ALA A 286 -24.50 -4.64 -25.43
C ALA A 286 -25.38 -3.40 -25.65
N ASP A 287 -25.76 -2.72 -24.57
CA ASP A 287 -26.55 -1.49 -24.63
C ASP A 287 -25.80 -0.37 -25.38
N LEU A 288 -24.49 -0.25 -25.13
CA LEU A 288 -23.59 0.68 -25.81
C LEU A 288 -23.32 0.34 -27.27
N ILE A 289 -23.66 -0.84 -27.79
CA ILE A 289 -23.49 -1.15 -29.23
C ILE A 289 -24.83 -1.47 -29.92
N GLY A 290 -25.95 -1.16 -29.26
CA GLY A 290 -27.30 -1.37 -29.82
C GLY A 290 -27.75 -2.84 -29.86
N ILE A 291 -27.08 -3.74 -29.12
CA ILE A 291 -27.54 -5.12 -28.95
C ILE A 291 -28.54 -5.17 -27.78
N PRO A 292 -29.73 -5.78 -27.97
CA PRO A 292 -30.68 -6.00 -26.89
C PRO A 292 -30.07 -6.68 -25.66
N ARG A 293 -30.43 -6.24 -24.45
CA ARG A 293 -29.81 -6.72 -23.20
C ARG A 293 -30.00 -8.23 -22.97
N ASP A 294 -31.11 -8.80 -23.44
CA ASP A 294 -31.37 -10.26 -23.43
C ASP A 294 -30.35 -11.04 -24.27
N LYS A 295 -29.68 -10.37 -25.22
CA LYS A 295 -28.62 -10.92 -26.07
C LYS A 295 -27.21 -10.51 -25.63
N ALA A 296 -27.02 -10.05 -24.40
CA ALA A 296 -25.71 -9.64 -23.88
C ALA A 296 -24.64 -10.75 -23.97
N GLN A 297 -25.02 -12.03 -23.99
CA GLN A 297 -24.08 -13.14 -24.19
C GLN A 297 -23.34 -13.08 -25.54
N THR A 298 -23.93 -12.45 -26.56
CA THR A 298 -23.28 -12.24 -27.87
C THR A 298 -21.99 -11.44 -27.74
N ILE A 299 -21.88 -10.54 -26.75
CA ILE A 299 -20.65 -9.79 -26.48
C ILE A 299 -19.49 -10.73 -26.14
N SER A 300 -19.71 -11.73 -25.28
CA SER A 300 -18.66 -12.72 -24.97
C SER A 300 -18.21 -13.47 -26.23
N THR A 301 -19.14 -13.79 -27.13
CA THR A 301 -18.81 -14.44 -28.41
C THR A 301 -18.01 -13.52 -29.32
N LEU A 302 -18.38 -12.24 -29.44
CA LEU A 302 -17.65 -11.25 -30.23
C LEU A 302 -16.22 -11.05 -29.70
N VAL A 303 -16.07 -10.84 -28.38
CA VAL A 303 -14.77 -10.70 -27.72
C VAL A 303 -13.92 -11.97 -27.88
N HIS A 304 -14.52 -13.16 -27.74
CA HIS A 304 -13.81 -14.42 -27.95
C HIS A 304 -13.32 -14.58 -29.40
N ARG A 305 -14.15 -14.26 -30.40
CA ARG A 305 -13.77 -14.30 -31.82
C ARG A 305 -12.64 -13.32 -32.12
N ALA A 306 -12.74 -12.08 -31.63
CA ALA A 306 -11.69 -11.07 -31.77
C ALA A 306 -10.36 -11.56 -31.17
N ARG A 307 -10.39 -12.05 -29.92
CA ARG A 307 -9.21 -12.61 -29.23
C ARG A 307 -8.61 -13.80 -29.97
N LYS A 308 -9.44 -14.72 -30.49
CA LYS A 308 -8.98 -15.88 -31.24
C LYS A 308 -8.25 -15.47 -32.52
N LYS A 309 -8.80 -14.50 -33.27
CA LYS A 309 -8.14 -13.95 -34.47
C LYS A 309 -6.78 -13.34 -34.13
N LEU A 310 -6.73 -12.46 -33.13
CA LEU A 310 -5.48 -11.83 -32.70
C LEU A 310 -4.45 -12.85 -32.23
N LYS A 311 -4.88 -13.86 -31.46
CA LYS A 311 -4.01 -14.94 -30.97
C LYS A 311 -3.36 -15.75 -32.11
N LEU A 312 -4.16 -16.17 -33.10
CA LEU A 312 -3.64 -16.94 -34.24
C LEU A 312 -2.55 -16.16 -35.00
N ILE A 313 -2.71 -14.85 -35.12
CA ILE A 313 -1.74 -14.00 -35.82
C ILE A 313 -0.45 -13.84 -35.01
N MET A 314 -0.56 -13.78 -33.68
CA MET A 314 0.61 -13.77 -32.80
C MET A 314 1.37 -15.11 -32.85
N GLU A 315 0.66 -16.24 -32.87
CA GLU A 315 1.25 -17.58 -32.93
C GLU A 315 1.97 -17.83 -34.27
N ASP A 316 1.36 -17.49 -35.40
CA ASP A 316 1.94 -17.65 -36.74
C ASP A 316 3.28 -16.89 -36.89
N ARG A 317 3.40 -15.73 -36.23
CA ARG A 317 4.64 -14.96 -36.24
C ARG A 317 5.73 -15.51 -35.35
N ASN A 318 5.37 -16.06 -34.20
CA ASN A 318 6.34 -16.73 -33.33
C ASN A 318 6.92 -17.97 -34.01
N SER A 319 6.10 -18.73 -34.74
CA SER A 319 6.57 -19.83 -35.59
C SER A 319 7.52 -19.36 -36.70
N ASN A 320 7.23 -18.22 -37.34
CA ASN A 320 8.11 -17.64 -38.36
C ASN A 320 9.41 -17.02 -37.79
N ARG A 321 9.44 -16.62 -36.50
CA ARG A 321 10.67 -16.16 -35.82
C ARG A 321 11.62 -17.31 -35.50
N LEU A 322 11.10 -18.47 -35.13
CA LEU A 322 11.91 -19.65 -34.78
C LEU A 322 12.58 -20.33 -35.99
N LEU A 323 12.14 -20.01 -37.20
CA LEU A 323 12.69 -20.53 -38.46
C LEU A 323 13.78 -19.63 -39.08
N LYS A 324 14.10 -18.48 -38.46
CA LYS A 324 15.14 -17.54 -38.92
C LYS A 324 16.31 -17.51 -37.95
#